data_AF-A0A2S6HRV0-F1
#
_entry.id   AF-A0A2S6HRV0-F1
#
_cell.length_a   1.000
_cell.length_b   1.000
_cell.length_c   1.000
_cell.angle_alpha   90.00
_cell.angle_beta   90.00
_cell.angle_gamma   90.00
#
_symmetry.space_group_name_H-M   'P 1'
#
loop_
_entity.id
_entity.type
_entity.pdbx_description
1 polymer ?
#
loop_
_entity_poly.entity_id
_entity_poly.type
_entity_poly.pdbx_seq_one_letter_code
_entity_poly.pdbx_strand_id
1 'polypeptide(L)' 'MKKVVMGSMMFLAGLLSCSILIAGSTLKDITINGKYSFLWNLSSLGLVPVTVLFSAIALAGFLIALWGLLDKNN' A
#
# COMPACT_ATOMS: atom_id res chain seq x y z
N MET A 1 14.73 12.19 -14.84
CA MET A 1 15.37 11.28 -13.85
C MET A 1 14.88 11.50 -12.42
N LYS A 2 14.99 12.72 -11.85
CA LYS A 2 14.55 12.99 -10.45
C LYS A 2 13.10 12.61 -10.14
N LYS A 3 12.16 12.90 -11.05
CA LYS A 3 10.74 12.57 -10.90
C LYS A 3 10.48 11.05 -10.79
N VAL A 4 11.22 10.25 -11.57
CA VAL A 4 11.13 8.78 -11.54
C VAL A 4 11.58 8.22 -10.19
N VAL A 5 12.73 8.70 -9.68
CA VAL A 5 13.29 8.24 -8.40
C VAL A 5 12.38 8.62 -7.22
N MET A 6 11.82 9.84 -7.25
CA MET A 6 10.88 10.28 -6.22
C MET A 6 9.57 9.48 -6.24
N GLY A 7 9.00 9.24 -7.44
CA GLY A 7 7.80 8.43 -7.60
C GLY A 7 8.00 6.97 -7.18
N SER A 8 9.14 6.36 -7.54
CA SER A 8 9.45 4.97 -7.15
C SER A 8 9.66 4.82 -5.64
N MET A 9 10.30 5.80 -4.97
CA MET A 9 10.40 5.81 -3.51
C MET A 9 9.03 5.92 -2.83
N MET A 10 8.15 6.80 -3.32
CA MET A 10 6.79 6.93 -2.79
C MET A 10 5.96 5.65 -2.99
N PHE A 11 6.10 5.01 -4.15
CA PHE A 11 5.46 3.72 -4.43
C PHE A 11 5.95 2.62 -3.49
N LEU A 12 7.27 2.48 -3.32
CA LEU A 12 7.86 1.49 -2.40
C LEU A 12 7.43 1.72 -0.96
N ALA A 13 7.43 2.97 -0.49
CA ALA A 13 7.02 3.31 0.87
C ALA A 13 5.54 2.97 1.12
N GLY A 14 4.65 3.30 0.17
CA GLY A 14 3.24 2.91 0.25
C GLY A 14 3.03 1.40 0.25
N LEU A 15 3.76 0.66 -0.60
CA LEU A 15 3.71 -0.80 -0.67
C LEU A 15 4.20 -1.48 0.61
N LEU A 16 5.33 -1.02 1.16
CA LEU A 16 5.89 -1.56 2.39
C LEU A 16 4.94 -1.31 3.57
N SER A 17 4.38 -0.11 3.66
CA SER A 17 3.40 0.22 4.71
C SER A 17 2.14 -0.65 4.60
N CYS A 18 1.59 -0.82 3.39
CA CYS A 18 0.49 -1.76 3.15
C CYS A 18 0.86 -3.19 3.56
N SER A 19 2.05 -3.67 3.19
CA SER A 19 2.52 -5.02 3.52
C SER A 19 2.62 -5.26 5.03
N ILE A 20 3.12 -4.27 5.79
CA ILE A 20 3.22 -4.33 7.25
C ILE A 20 1.83 -4.36 7.89
N LEU A 21 0.90 -3.53 7.41
CA LEU A 21 -0.48 -3.51 7.91
C LEU A 21 -1.20 -4.83 7.63
N ILE A 22 -0.97 -5.39 6.45
CA ILE A 22 -1.50 -6.69 6.05
C ILE A 22 -0.96 -7.78 6.97
N ALA A 23 0.38 -7.86 7.10
CA ALA A 23 1.07 -8.83 7.95
C ALA A 23 0.62 -8.72 9.42
N GLY A 24 0.52 -7.51 9.96
CA GLY A 24 0.04 -7.23 11.31
C GLY A 24 -1.39 -7.71 11.56
N SER A 25 -2.27 -7.57 10.56
CA SER A 25 -3.64 -8.07 10.66
C SER A 25 -3.75 -9.60 10.52
N THR A 26 -2.76 -10.26 9.92
CA THR A 26 -2.71 -11.74 9.80
C THR A 26 -1.98 -12.42 10.95
N LEU A 27 -1.17 -11.69 11.73
CA LEU A 27 -0.40 -12.21 12.86
C LEU A 27 -1.25 -12.55 14.10
N LYS A 28 -2.49 -12.07 14.16
CA LYS A 28 -3.39 -12.32 15.29
C LYS A 28 -4.33 -13.47 14.93
N ASP A 29 -4.39 -14.49 15.79
CA ASP A 29 -5.34 -15.62 15.79
C ASP A 29 -6.83 -15.22 15.89
N ILE A 30 -7.23 -14.11 15.27
CA ILE A 30 -8.63 -13.71 15.13
C ILE A 30 -9.22 -14.55 14.00
N THR A 31 -9.58 -15.79 14.34
CA THR A 31 -10.38 -16.65 13.50
C THR A 31 -11.85 -16.36 13.78
N ILE A 32 -12.53 -15.64 12.88
CA ILE A 32 -13.99 -15.63 12.87
C ILE A 32 -14.44 -16.91 12.15
N ASN A 33 -15.01 -17.86 12.88
CA ASN A 33 -15.48 -19.14 12.33
C ASN A 33 -14.42 -19.96 11.55
N GLY A 34 -13.17 -19.97 12.01
CA GLY A 34 -12.12 -20.83 11.43
C GLY A 34 -11.68 -20.49 10.00
N LYS A 35 -12.10 -19.33 9.45
CA LYS A 35 -11.69 -18.85 8.13
C LYS A 35 -10.81 -17.60 8.23
N TYR A 36 -9.64 -17.65 7.57
CA TYR A 36 -8.79 -16.48 7.38
C TYR A 36 -9.45 -15.51 6.40
N SER A 37 -10.19 -14.53 6.92
CA SER A 37 -10.77 -13.46 6.11
C SER A 37 -10.02 -12.17 6.37
N PHE A 38 -9.00 -11.90 5.55
CA PHE A 38 -8.09 -10.76 5.69
C PHE A 38 -8.84 -9.41 5.75
N LEU A 39 -9.81 -9.17 4.86
CA LEU A 39 -10.60 -7.94 4.85
C LEU A 39 -11.39 -7.71 6.15
N TRP A 40 -11.94 -8.79 6.72
CA TRP A 40 -12.74 -8.71 7.93
C TRP A 40 -11.86 -8.41 9.14
N ASN A 41 -10.66 -9.01 9.20
CA ASN A 41 -9.70 -8.75 10.27
C ASN A 41 -9.20 -7.29 10.24
N LEU A 42 -8.93 -6.77 9.05
CA LEU A 42 -8.54 -5.38 8.84
C LEU A 42 -9.64 -4.39 9.27
N SER A 43 -10.91 -4.75 9.01
CA SER A 43 -12.09 -3.99 9.43
C SER A 43 -12.30 -4.02 10.94
N SER A 44 -12.18 -5.19 11.58
CA SER A 44 -12.32 -5.33 13.04
C SER A 44 -11.24 -4.60 13.82
N LEU A 45 -10.04 -4.50 13.26
CA LEU A 45 -8.94 -3.76 13.84
C LEU A 45 -8.98 -2.25 13.51
N GLY A 46 -9.92 -1.82 12.66
CA GLY A 46 -10.05 -0.41 12.25
C GLY A 46 -8.92 0.11 11.34
N LEU A 47 -8.12 -0.77 10.72
CA LEU A 47 -6.99 -0.38 9.84
C LEU A 47 -7.37 -0.21 8.37
N VAL A 48 -8.65 -0.41 8.02
CA VAL A 48 -9.17 -0.15 6.66
C VAL A 48 -8.87 1.27 6.17
N PRO A 49 -9.12 2.35 6.95
CA PRO A 49 -8.84 3.71 6.48
C PRO A 49 -7.34 3.92 6.19
N VAL A 50 -6.49 3.32 7.02
CA VAL A 50 -5.03 3.46 6.95
C VAL A 50 -4.47 2.73 5.73
N THR A 51 -4.95 1.51 5.46
CA THR A 51 -4.55 0.73 4.27
C THR A 51 -5.02 1.37 2.96
N VAL A 52 -6.21 1.97 2.93
CA VAL A 52 -6.68 2.77 1.79
C VAL A 52 -5.77 3.98 1.54
N LEU A 53 -5.36 4.67 2.61
CA LEU A 53 -4.48 5.84 2.52
C LEU A 53 -3.09 5.49 1.97
N PHE A 54 -2.49 4.39 2.45
CA PHE A 54 -1.21 3.92 1.93
C PHE A 54 -1.30 3.38 0.49
N SER A 55 -2.41 2.75 0.13
CA SER A 55 -2.68 2.33 -1.25
C SER A 55 -2.80 3.54 -2.19
N ALA A 56 -3.47 4.61 -1.75
CA ALA A 56 -3.58 5.86 -2.51
C ALA A 56 -2.20 6.53 -2.70
N ILE A 57 -1.35 6.55 -1.67
CA ILE A 57 0.03 7.07 -1.76
C ILE A 57 0.86 6.22 -2.73
N ALA A 58 0.72 4.89 -2.70
CA ALA A 58 1.40 4.01 -3.64
C ALA A 58 0.98 4.32 -5.08
N LEU A 59 -0.33 4.42 -5.36
CA LEU A 59 -0.86 4.77 -6.67
C LEU A 59 -0.34 6.14 -7.15
N ALA A 60 -0.34 7.15 -6.29
CA ALA A 60 0.18 8.47 -6.63
C ALA A 60 1.68 8.42 -6.97
N GLY A 61 2.49 7.71 -6.17
CA GLY A 61 3.91 7.50 -6.45
C GLY A 61 4.15 6.80 -7.79
N PHE A 62 3.34 5.80 -8.12
CA PHE A 62 3.41 5.08 -9.39
C PHE A 62 3.10 5.99 -10.58
N LEU A 63 2.03 6.80 -10.50
CA LEU A 63 1.68 7.77 -11.54
C LEU A 63 2.77 8.82 -11.76
N ILE A 64 3.39 9.31 -10.68
CA ILE A 64 4.51 10.27 -10.76
C ILE A 64 5.74 9.61 -11.40
N ALA A 65 6.02 8.35 -11.09
CA ALA A 65 7.12 7.60 -11.67
C ALA A 65 6.92 7.39 -13.18
N LEU A 66 5.70 7.02 -13.60
CA LEU A 66 5.32 6.88 -15.01
C LEU A 66 5.43 8.22 -15.74
N TRP A 67 4.91 9.30 -15.18
CA TRP A 67 5.06 10.63 -15.77
C TRP A 67 6.54 10.98 -15.94
N GLY A 68 7.35 10.79 -14.90
CA GLY A 68 8.78 11.07 -14.95
C GLY A 68 9.55 10.26 -15.99
N LEU A 69 9.01 9.10 -16.40
CA LEU A 69 9.56 8.25 -17.45
C LEU A 69 9.21 8.81 -18.83
N LEU A 70 7.95 9.22 -19.07
CA LEU A 70 7.53 9.86 -20.32
C LEU A 70 8.24 11.20 -20.54
N ASP A 71 8.36 12.01 -19.47
CA ASP A 71 9.02 13.32 -19.48
C ASP A 71 10.55 13.24 -19.63
N LYS A 72 11.13 12.04 -19.56
CA LYS A 72 12.54 11.82 -19.92
C LYS A 72 12.72 11.57 -21.41
N ASN A 73 11.65 11.20 -22.12
CA ASN A 73 11.70 10.82 -23.53
C ASN A 73 11.18 11.91 -24.48
N ASN A 74 10.59 12.98 -23.94
CA ASN A 74 10.38 14.26 -24.63
C ASN A 74 11.53 15.22 -24.30
#